data_AF-A0ABD7MR06-F1
#
_entry.id   AF-A0ABD7MR06-F1
#
_cell.length_a   1.000
_cell.length_b   1.000
_cell.length_c   1.000
_cell.angle_alpha   90.00
_cell.angle_beta   90.00
_cell.angle_gamma   90.00
#
_symmetry.space_group_name_H-M   'P 1'
#
loop_
_entity.id
_entity.type
_entity.pdbx_description
1 polymer ?
#
loop_
_entity_poly.entity_id
_entity_poly.type
_entity_poly.pdbx_seq_one_letter_code
_entity_poly.pdbx_strand_id
1 'polypeptide(L)' 'MGTSIITHFPLLADFISVWALSIADFFRPLGINFPLPNWGF' A
#
# COMPACT_ATOMS: atom_id res chain seq x y z
N MET A 1 0.73 9.22 -19.52
CA MET A 1 0.28 9.94 -18.32
C MET A 1 -0.45 8.94 -17.46
N GLY A 2 0.20 8.41 -16.42
CA GLY A 2 -0.37 7.37 -15.56
C GLY A 2 -1.51 7.97 -14.73
N THR A 3 -2.70 7.40 -14.84
CA THR A 3 -3.86 7.78 -14.04
C THR A 3 -3.68 7.25 -12.62
N SER A 4 -3.03 8.03 -11.75
CA SER A 4 -2.79 7.63 -10.36
C SER A 4 -4.11 7.50 -9.62
N ILE A 5 -4.32 6.36 -8.97
CA ILE A 5 -5.54 6.09 -8.18
C ILE A 5 -5.74 7.12 -7.06
N ILE A 6 -4.62 7.72 -6.60
CA ILE A 6 -4.55 8.78 -5.59
C ILE A 6 -5.33 10.03 -6.03
N THR A 7 -5.28 10.42 -7.30
CA THR A 7 -5.90 11.66 -7.80
C THR A 7 -7.38 11.51 -8.13
N HIS A 8 -7.81 10.33 -8.56
CA HIS A 8 -9.19 10.10 -8.98
C HIS A 8 -10.06 9.46 -7.89
N PHE A 9 -9.45 8.74 -6.94
CA PHE A 9 -10.15 7.98 -5.90
C PHE A 9 -9.42 8.08 -4.55
N PRO A 10 -9.35 9.28 -3.95
CA PRO A 10 -8.56 9.52 -2.73
C PRO A 10 -9.02 8.66 -1.54
N LEU A 11 -10.33 8.40 -1.41
CA LEU A 11 -10.86 7.52 -0.38
C LEU A 11 -10.41 6.06 -0.55
N LEU A 12 -10.35 5.59 -1.79
CA LEU A 12 -9.87 4.24 -2.09
C LEU A 12 -8.35 4.13 -1.87
N ALA A 13 -7.61 5.19 -2.18
CA ALA A 13 -6.17 5.27 -1.95
C ALA A 13 -5.82 5.27 -0.45
N ASP A 14 -6.62 5.94 0.38
CA ASP A 14 -6.46 5.89 1.84
C ASP A 14 -6.75 4.47 2.38
N PHE A 15 -7.86 3.89 1.94
CA PHE A 15 -8.27 2.54 2.32
C PHE A 15 -7.22 1.47 1.94
N ILE A 16 -6.72 1.49 0.70
CA ILE A 16 -5.74 0.50 0.23
C ILE A 16 -4.41 0.63 0.99
N SER A 17 -4.04 1.83 1.42
CA SER A 17 -2.82 2.08 2.20
C SER A 17 -2.90 1.45 3.59
N VAL A 18 -4.03 1.62 4.29
CA VAL A 18 -4.27 0.99 5.59
C VAL A 18 -4.38 -0.53 5.46
N TRP A 19 -5.10 -1.02 4.45
CA TRP A 19 -5.22 -2.45 4.16
C TRP A 19 -3.85 -3.08 3.89
N ALA A 20 -3.02 -2.46 3.05
CA ALA A 20 -1.68 -2.96 2.75
C ALA A 20 -0.80 -3.02 3.99
N LEU A 21 -0.89 -2.02 4.88
CA LEU A 21 -0.14 -2.01 6.14
C LEU A 21 -0.59 -3.13 7.09
N SER A 22 -1.90 -3.37 7.18
CA SER A 22 -2.48 -4.44 8.01
C SER A 22 -2.07 -5.83 7.51
N ILE A 23 -2.08 -6.04 6.19
CA ILE A 23 -1.60 -7.28 5.59
C ILE A 23 -0.09 -7.45 5.81
N ALA A 24 0.67 -6.37 5.63
CA ALA A 24 2.11 -6.40 5.90
C ALA A 24 2.40 -6.82 7.35
N ASP A 25 1.65 -6.28 8.32
CA ASP A 25 1.80 -6.64 9.72
C ASP A 25 1.39 -8.09 10.03
N PHE A 26 0.34 -8.60 9.38
CA PHE A 26 -0.09 -10.00 9.51
C PHE A 26 1.01 -10.99 9.12
N PHE A 27 1.79 -10.68 8.08
CA PHE A 27 2.83 -11.56 7.55
C PHE A 27 4.20 -11.38 8.22
N ARG A 28 4.45 -10.29 8.95
CA ARG A 28 5.72 -10.05 9.67
C ARG A 28 6.09 -11.17 10.65
N PRO A 29 5.19 -11.68 11.50
CA PRO A 29 5.48 -12.81 12.40
C PRO A 29 5.84 -14.10 11.64
N LEU A 30 5.44 -14.21 10.38
CA LEU A 30 5.75 -15.35 9.51
C LEU A 30 7.13 -15.21 8.82
N GLY A 31 7.90 -14.18 9.16
CA GLY A 31 9.24 -13.92 8.63
C GLY A 31 9.23 -13.23 7.25
N ILE A 32 8.07 -12.82 6.75
CA ILE A 32 7.94 -12.14 5.46
C ILE A 32 8.08 -10.63 5.69
N ASN A 33 9.20 -10.07 5.23
CA ASN A 33 9.42 -8.63 5.22
C ASN A 33 9.17 -8.08 3.81
N PHE A 34 8.14 -7.25 3.68
CA PHE A 34 7.91 -6.52 2.44
C PHE A 34 8.93 -5.37 2.33
N PRO A 35 9.66 -5.25 1.20
CA PRO A 35 10.53 -4.12 0.97
C PRO A 35 9.70 -2.82 0.92
N LEU A 36 10.33 -1.69 1.24
CA LEU A 36 9.70 -0.37 1.17
C LEU A 36 9.05 -0.19 -0.22
N PRO A 37 7.77 0.23 -0.28
CA PRO A 37 7.08 0.44 -1.54
C PRO A 37 7.86 1.45 -2.40
N ASN A 38 8.41 1.03 -3.54
CA ASN A 38 9.13 1.91 -4.48
C ASN A 38 8.17 2.68 -5.42
N TRP A 39 6.98 3.04 -4.96
CA TRP A 39 5.82 3.42 -5.79
C TRP A 39 5.94 4.83 -6.40
N GLY A 40 7.15 5.21 -6.83
CA GLY A 40 7.45 6.42 -7.58
C GLY A 40 7.21 7.68 -6.77
N PHE A 41 8.28 8.16 -6.12
CA PHE A 41 8.38 9.57 -5.71
C PHE A 41 8.39 10.48 -6.94
#